data_AF-A0A936QND9-F1
#
_entry.id   AF-A0A936QND9-F1
#
_cell.length_a   1.000
_cell.length_b   1.000
_cell.length_c   1.000
_cell.angle_alpha   90.00
_cell.angle_beta   90.00
_cell.angle_gamma   90.00
#
_symmetry.space_group_name_H-M   'P 1'
#
loop_
_entity.id
_entity.type
_entity.pdbx_description
1 polymer ?
#
loop_
_entity_poly.entity_id
_entity_poly.type
_entity_poly.pdbx_seq_one_letter_code
_entity_poly.pdbx_strand_id
1 'polypeptide(L)'
;MLNPDKYKDIIIESFKFLVNKNRVRIFAFVIMPNHYHTVWRINENLEKSDFQRDSMKFTGQTILRDLKSYHKEIHNSMYVGAKDRKYQFWERNPLSVPLYSQKVVEQKINYIHGNPIKPKWNLAAEPQDYKYSSAGFYYTGKDEFGFWKTIWKF
;
A
#
# COMPACT_ATOMS: atom_id res chain seq x y z
N MET A 1 -12.77 -2.37 3.87
CA MET A 1 -12.31 -3.69 3.38
C MET A 1 -10.96 -4.10 3.97
N LEU A 2 -10.04 -3.16 4.21
CA LEU A 2 -8.76 -3.37 4.91
C LEU A 2 -8.83 -3.02 6.41
N ASN A 3 -10.04 -2.97 6.99
CA ASN A 3 -10.21 -2.61 8.40
C ASN A 3 -9.48 -3.61 9.33
N PRO A 4 -9.57 -4.94 9.13
CA PRO A 4 -8.74 -5.88 9.86
C PRO A 4 -7.26 -5.70 9.55
N ASP A 5 -6.45 -5.61 10.61
CA ASP A 5 -5.01 -5.42 10.54
C ASP A 5 -4.29 -6.52 9.73
N LYS A 6 -4.76 -7.77 9.83
CA LYS A 6 -4.23 -8.89 9.02
C LYS A 6 -4.17 -8.61 7.52
N TYR A 7 -5.09 -7.81 6.97
CA TYR A 7 -5.08 -7.46 5.55
C TYR A 7 -4.08 -6.34 5.22
N LYS A 8 -3.84 -5.43 6.17
CA LYS A 8 -2.78 -4.43 6.06
C LYS A 8 -1.42 -5.10 6.16
N ASP A 9 -1.27 -6.10 7.04
CA ASP A 9 -0.06 -6.90 7.19
C ASP A 9 0.30 -7.64 5.89
N ILE A 10 -0.68 -8.20 5.17
CA ILE A 10 -0.46 -8.81 3.84
C ILE A 10 0.14 -7.81 2.83
N ILE A 11 -0.30 -6.55 2.86
CA ILE A 11 0.25 -5.49 1.99
C ILE A 11 1.67 -5.15 2.41
N ILE A 12 1.93 -5.04 3.71
CA ILE A 12 3.27 -4.83 4.27
C ILE A 12 4.23 -5.95 3.87
N GLU A 13 3.82 -7.22 3.95
CA GLU A 13 4.65 -8.35 3.50
C GLU A 13 4.91 -8.32 1.98
N SER A 14 3.91 -7.89 1.20
CA SER A 14 4.09 -7.65 -0.24
C SER A 14 5.15 -6.56 -0.50
N PHE A 15 5.12 -5.46 0.26
CA PHE A 15 6.12 -4.39 0.17
C PHE A 15 7.52 -4.89 0.55
N LYS A 16 7.66 -5.63 1.66
CA LYS A 16 8.91 -6.26 2.07
C LYS A 16 9.49 -7.13 0.96
N PHE A 17 8.68 -8.01 0.39
CA PHE A 17 9.11 -8.91 -0.68
C PHE A 17 9.66 -8.14 -1.88
N LEU A 18 8.95 -7.10 -2.33
CA LEU A 18 9.35 -6.32 -3.50
C LEU A 18 10.63 -5.52 -3.27
N VAL A 19 10.80 -4.96 -2.07
CA VAL A 19 12.02 -4.22 -1.68
C VAL A 19 13.21 -5.18 -1.52
N ASN A 20 13.00 -6.35 -0.93
CA ASN A 20 14.04 -7.38 -0.75
C ASN A 20 14.48 -8.00 -2.07
N LYS A 21 13.56 -8.15 -3.03
CA LYS A 21 13.87 -8.56 -4.40
C LYS A 21 14.42 -7.44 -5.28
N ASN A 22 14.69 -6.26 -4.70
CA ASN A 22 15.21 -5.09 -5.38
C ASN A 22 14.35 -4.68 -6.60
N ARG A 23 13.03 -4.93 -6.55
CA ARG A 23 12.10 -4.59 -7.64
C ARG A 23 11.64 -3.13 -7.55
N VAL A 24 11.49 -2.65 -6.33
CA VAL A 24 11.02 -1.30 -6.04
C VAL A 24 11.80 -0.70 -4.89
N ARG A 25 11.86 0.62 -4.87
CA ARG A 25 12.16 1.41 -3.69
C ARG A 25 10.88 2.10 -3.24
N ILE A 26 10.50 1.91 -1.99
CA ILE A 26 9.37 2.61 -1.37
C ILE A 26 9.95 3.79 -0.57
N PHE A 27 9.42 4.99 -0.79
CA PHE A 27 9.81 6.20 -0.08
C PHE A 27 8.82 6.57 1.01
N ALA A 28 7.53 6.37 0.77
CA ALA A 28 6.49 6.60 1.75
C ALA A 28 5.25 5.74 1.46
N PHE A 29 4.47 5.42 2.49
CA PHE A 29 3.15 4.82 2.32
C PHE A 29 2.21 5.17 3.46
N VAL A 30 0.92 4.94 3.22
CA VAL A 30 -0.12 4.85 4.25
C VAL A 30 -1.16 3.82 3.82
N ILE A 31 -1.56 2.90 4.70
CA ILE A 31 -2.60 1.90 4.45
C ILE A 31 -3.81 2.26 5.29
N MET A 32 -4.86 2.73 4.63
CA MET A 32 -6.13 3.14 5.21
C MET A 32 -7.12 1.95 5.29
N PRO A 33 -8.23 2.05 6.04
CA PRO A 33 -9.22 0.96 6.17
C PRO A 33 -9.90 0.49 4.86
N ASN A 34 -9.73 1.21 3.75
CA ASN A 34 -10.33 0.86 2.45
C ASN A 34 -9.39 1.02 1.24
N HIS A 35 -8.24 1.66 1.37
CA HIS A 35 -7.27 1.85 0.28
C HIS A 35 -5.86 2.07 0.86
N TYR A 36 -4.85 2.19 0.02
CA TYR A 36 -3.53 2.63 0.45
C TYR A 36 -2.94 3.61 -0.58
N HIS A 37 -2.01 4.44 -0.12
CA HIS A 37 -1.17 5.27 -0.99
C HIS A 37 0.29 4.87 -0.80
N THR A 38 1.06 4.98 -1.88
CA THR A 38 2.49 4.70 -1.88
C THR A 38 3.21 5.69 -2.79
N VAL A 39 4.35 6.19 -2.32
CA VAL A 39 5.34 6.92 -3.12
C VAL A 39 6.53 5.98 -3.26
N TRP A 40 6.87 5.66 -4.50
CA TRP A 40 7.76 4.57 -4.82
C TRP A 40 8.41 4.79 -6.19
N ARG A 41 9.51 4.10 -6.42
CA ARG A 41 10.21 4.04 -7.71
C ARG A 41 10.42 2.58 -8.07
N ILE A 42 10.09 2.25 -9.32
CA ILE A 42 10.43 0.95 -9.91
C ILE A 42 11.92 0.99 -10.25
N ASN A 43 12.66 -0.05 -9.88
CA ASN A 43 14.08 -0.13 -10.22
C ASN A 43 14.27 -0.50 -11.70
N GLU A 44 15.45 -0.20 -12.24
CA GLU A 44 15.80 -0.46 -13.64
C GLU A 44 15.53 -1.93 -14.02
N ASN A 45 15.01 -2.15 -15.24
CA ASN A 45 14.60 -3.44 -15.82
C ASN A 45 13.21 -3.99 -15.42
N LEU A 46 12.34 -3.17 -14.83
CA LEU A 46 10.95 -3.54 -14.56
C LEU A 46 9.96 -2.53 -15.11
N GLU A 47 8.84 -3.03 -15.60
CA GLU A 47 7.73 -2.20 -16.01
C GLU A 47 6.73 -1.98 -14.86
N LYS A 48 5.90 -0.94 -14.99
CA LYS A 48 4.76 -0.71 -14.10
C LYS A 48 3.82 -1.92 -14.03
N SER A 49 3.66 -2.63 -15.15
CA SER A 49 2.87 -3.84 -15.27
C SER A 49 3.38 -4.95 -14.34
N ASP A 50 4.71 -5.08 -14.17
CA ASP A 50 5.33 -6.06 -13.28
C ASP A 50 4.97 -5.81 -11.82
N PHE A 51 5.02 -4.56 -11.35
CA PHE A 51 4.61 -4.24 -9.99
C PHE A 51 3.12 -4.49 -9.75
N GLN A 52 2.25 -4.07 -10.67
CA GLN A 52 0.81 -4.32 -10.52
C GLN A 52 0.54 -5.83 -10.46
N ARG A 53 1.20 -6.60 -11.32
CA ARG A 53 1.11 -8.06 -11.32
C ARG A 53 1.64 -8.65 -10.03
N ASP A 54 2.75 -8.19 -9.48
CA ASP A 54 3.38 -8.86 -8.35
C ASP A 54 2.78 -8.43 -7.01
N SER A 55 2.48 -7.14 -6.84
CA SER A 55 1.92 -6.60 -5.60
C SER A 55 0.41 -6.79 -5.50
N MET A 56 -0.35 -6.31 -6.48
CA MET A 56 -1.80 -6.26 -6.38
C MET A 56 -2.43 -7.65 -6.58
N LYS A 57 -1.86 -8.47 -7.46
CA LYS A 57 -2.33 -9.86 -7.63
C LYS A 57 -2.10 -10.67 -6.36
N PHE A 58 -0.90 -10.61 -5.79
CA PHE A 58 -0.56 -11.36 -4.58
C PHE A 58 -1.48 -10.97 -3.43
N THR A 59 -1.52 -9.68 -3.09
CA THR A 59 -2.35 -9.18 -1.99
C THR A 59 -3.83 -9.45 -2.22
N GLY A 60 -4.36 -9.17 -3.42
CA GLY A 60 -5.76 -9.39 -3.75
C GLY A 60 -6.16 -10.87 -3.69
N GLN A 61 -5.33 -11.78 -4.21
CA GLN A 61 -5.61 -13.21 -4.15
C GLN A 61 -5.54 -13.76 -2.73
N THR A 62 -4.56 -13.34 -1.94
CA THR A 62 -4.42 -13.77 -0.54
C THR A 62 -5.61 -13.31 0.30
N ILE A 63 -6.05 -12.06 0.15
CA ILE A 63 -7.22 -11.54 0.85
C ILE A 63 -8.51 -12.26 0.39
N LEU A 64 -8.70 -12.48 -0.92
CA LEU A 64 -9.87 -13.22 -1.42
C LEU A 64 -9.95 -14.65 -0.88
N ARG A 65 -8.81 -15.35 -0.73
CA ARG A 65 -8.78 -16.70 -0.13
C ARG A 65 -9.22 -16.70 1.33
N ASP A 66 -8.75 -15.72 2.11
CA ASP A 66 -9.18 -15.56 3.49
C ASP A 66 -10.68 -15.23 3.56
N LEU A 67 -11.16 -14.27 2.77
CA LEU A 67 -12.58 -13.92 2.71
C LEU A 67 -13.45 -15.11 2.28
N LYS A 68 -13.00 -15.93 1.32
CA LYS A 68 -13.72 -17.14 0.91
C LYS A 68 -13.92 -18.12 2.06
N SER A 69 -12.93 -18.21 2.95
CA SER A 69 -12.90 -19.18 4.05
C SER A 69 -13.68 -18.71 5.27
N TYR A 70 -13.62 -17.41 5.58
CA TYR A 70 -14.13 -16.86 6.84
C TYR A 70 -15.25 -15.82 6.69
N HIS A 71 -15.41 -15.22 5.50
CA HIS A 71 -16.35 -14.13 5.25
C HIS A 71 -17.01 -14.27 3.87
N LYS A 72 -17.70 -15.41 3.65
CA LYS A 72 -18.22 -15.83 2.35
C LYS A 72 -19.11 -14.78 1.67
N GLU A 73 -19.93 -14.05 2.44
CA GLU A 73 -20.78 -12.98 1.89
C GLU A 73 -19.97 -11.83 1.29
N ILE A 74 -18.92 -11.38 1.99
CA ILE A 74 -18.01 -10.35 1.47
C ILE A 74 -17.26 -10.88 0.25
N HIS A 75 -16.83 -12.14 0.26
CA HIS A 75 -16.20 -12.74 -0.93
C HIS A 75 -17.15 -12.75 -2.13
N ASN A 76 -18.42 -13.12 -1.93
CA ASN A 76 -19.41 -13.18 -3.00
C ASN A 76 -19.74 -11.80 -3.57
N SER A 77 -19.74 -10.75 -2.75
CA SER A 77 -19.93 -9.37 -3.23
C SER A 77 -18.78 -8.88 -4.13
N MET A 78 -17.65 -9.59 -4.18
CA MET A 78 -16.50 -9.28 -5.04
C MET A 78 -16.56 -9.98 -6.41
N TYR A 79 -17.65 -10.69 -6.71
CA TYR A 79 -17.81 -11.36 -7.99
C TYR A 79 -17.97 -10.34 -9.13
N VAL A 80 -17.14 -10.49 -10.16
CA VAL A 80 -17.15 -9.62 -11.35
C VAL A 80 -17.42 -10.39 -12.64
N GLY A 81 -17.34 -11.72 -12.63
CA GLY A 81 -17.66 -12.57 -13.78
C GLY A 81 -16.87 -12.25 -15.06
N ALA A 82 -15.70 -11.62 -14.95
CA ALA A 82 -14.92 -11.22 -16.11
C ALA A 82 -14.20 -12.40 -16.75
N LYS A 83 -13.93 -12.31 -18.06
CA LYS A 83 -13.23 -13.34 -18.83
C LYS A 83 -11.89 -13.76 -18.21
N ASP A 84 -11.18 -12.80 -17.60
CA ASP A 84 -9.85 -12.99 -17.02
C ASP A 84 -9.85 -13.23 -15.49
N ARG A 85 -10.98 -13.02 -14.81
CA ARG A 85 -11.13 -13.25 -13.35
C ARG A 85 -12.58 -13.33 -12.91
N LYS A 86 -12.91 -14.27 -12.03
CA LYS A 86 -14.25 -14.39 -11.43
C LYS A 86 -14.49 -13.42 -10.27
N TYR A 87 -13.47 -13.18 -9.45
CA TYR A 87 -13.54 -12.30 -8.27
C TYR A 87 -12.44 -11.24 -8.33
N GLN A 88 -12.71 -10.06 -7.77
CA GLN A 88 -11.79 -8.94 -7.81
C GLN A 88 -11.82 -8.16 -6.49
N PHE A 89 -10.67 -8.05 -5.82
CA PHE A 89 -10.54 -7.29 -4.58
C PHE A 89 -10.12 -5.84 -4.81
N TRP A 90 -9.07 -5.63 -5.63
CA TRP A 90 -8.60 -4.30 -5.99
C TRP A 90 -9.29 -3.76 -7.24
N GLU A 91 -9.45 -2.44 -7.32
CA GLU A 91 -9.83 -1.78 -8.57
C GLU A 91 -8.79 -2.07 -9.67
N ARG A 92 -9.27 -2.21 -10.92
CA ARG A 92 -8.41 -2.60 -12.05
C ARG A 92 -7.30 -1.59 -12.33
N ASN A 93 -7.63 -0.30 -12.22
CA ASN A 93 -6.77 0.80 -12.63
C ASN A 93 -6.45 1.67 -11.42
N PRO A 94 -5.40 1.33 -10.63
CA PRO A 94 -4.98 2.19 -9.55
C PRO A 94 -4.49 3.53 -10.12
N LEU A 95 -4.92 4.64 -9.51
CA LEU A 95 -4.42 5.96 -9.86
C LEU A 95 -2.89 5.99 -9.66
N SER A 96 -2.17 6.29 -10.73
CA SER A 96 -0.71 6.44 -10.70
C SER A 96 -0.35 7.76 -11.34
N VAL A 97 0.31 8.63 -10.58
CA VAL A 97 0.72 9.96 -11.05
C VAL A 97 2.24 10.01 -11.01
N PRO A 98 2.91 10.19 -12.17
CA PRO A 98 4.35 10.42 -12.18
C PRO A 98 4.73 11.68 -11.40
N LEU A 99 5.82 11.61 -10.63
CA LEU A 99 6.32 12.72 -9.81
C LEU A 99 7.67 13.16 -10.37
N TYR A 100 7.74 14.37 -10.91
CA TYR A 100 8.90 14.84 -11.69
C TYR A 100 9.82 15.82 -10.95
N SER A 101 9.38 16.36 -9.82
CA SER A 101 10.20 17.26 -9.02
C SER A 101 10.19 16.86 -7.57
N GLN A 102 11.32 17.13 -6.91
CA GLN A 102 11.49 16.89 -5.50
C GLN A 102 10.39 17.56 -4.66
N LYS A 103 10.09 18.84 -4.93
CA LYS A 103 9.03 19.58 -4.23
C LYS A 103 7.67 18.87 -4.33
N VAL A 104 7.35 18.30 -5.49
CA VAL A 104 6.11 17.55 -5.69
C VAL A 104 6.14 16.21 -4.93
N VAL A 105 7.29 15.52 -4.89
CA VAL A 105 7.47 14.31 -4.09
C VAL A 105 7.21 14.58 -2.60
N GLU A 106 7.87 15.60 -2.05
CA GLU A 106 7.72 16.01 -0.65
C GLU A 106 6.29 16.40 -0.32
N GLN A 107 5.65 17.20 -1.20
CA GLN A 107 4.24 17.55 -1.05
C GLN A 107 3.35 16.30 -0.99
N LYS A 108 3.58 15.30 -1.85
CA LYS A 108 2.78 14.07 -1.85
C LYS A 108 3.05 13.19 -0.63
N ILE A 109 4.29 13.10 -0.16
CA ILE A 109 4.65 12.39 1.07
C ILE A 109 3.90 13.01 2.26
N ASN A 110 4.00 14.32 2.44
CA ASN A 110 3.30 15.05 3.51
C ASN A 110 1.78 14.86 3.41
N TYR A 111 1.23 14.94 2.19
CA TYR A 111 -0.20 14.72 1.97
C TYR A 111 -0.67 13.34 2.41
N ILE A 112 0.06 12.27 2.04
CA ILE A 112 -0.37 10.91 2.38
C ILE A 112 -0.15 10.62 3.88
N HIS A 113 0.91 11.14 4.49
CA HIS A 113 1.14 11.02 5.94
C HIS A 113 0.08 11.72 6.78
N GLY A 114 -0.47 12.84 6.28
CA GLY A 114 -1.57 13.54 6.94
C GLY A 114 -2.94 12.90 6.74
N ASN A 115 -3.09 11.84 5.93
CA ASN A 115 -4.40 11.22 5.71
C ASN A 115 -5.05 10.63 6.98
N PRO A 116 -4.34 9.91 7.86
CA PRO A 116 -4.91 9.30 9.07
C PRO A 116 -5.56 10.31 10.02
N ILE A 117 -5.01 11.52 10.11
CA ILE A 117 -5.47 12.57 11.05
C ILE A 117 -6.62 13.42 10.50
N LYS A 118 -6.98 13.27 9.22
CA LYS A 118 -8.09 14.05 8.64
C LYS A 118 -9.38 13.74 9.38
N PRO A 119 -10.28 14.72 9.60
CA PRO A 119 -11.51 14.51 10.39
C PRO A 119 -12.38 13.34 9.92
N LYS A 120 -12.41 13.05 8.61
CA LYS A 120 -13.12 11.91 8.04
C LYS A 120 -12.57 10.55 8.51
N TRP A 121 -11.27 10.47 8.73
CA TRP A 121 -10.56 9.23 9.08
C TRP A 121 -10.38 9.11 10.59
N ASN A 122 -9.88 10.16 11.23
CA ASN A 122 -9.66 10.24 12.68
C ASN A 122 -9.03 8.95 13.26
N LEU A 123 -7.97 8.47 12.60
CA LEU A 123 -7.30 7.20 12.94
C LEU A 123 -6.12 7.37 13.90
N ALA A 124 -5.67 8.61 14.11
CA ALA A 124 -4.55 8.98 14.97
C ALA A 124 -4.65 10.47 15.33
N ALA A 125 -4.00 10.87 16.43
CA ALA A 125 -3.87 12.28 16.81
C ALA A 125 -2.82 12.99 15.94
N GLU A 126 -1.65 12.36 15.79
CA GLU A 126 -0.57 12.87 14.94
C GLU A 126 -0.23 11.88 13.80
N PRO A 127 0.37 12.33 12.68
CA PRO A 127 0.73 11.46 11.56
C PRO A 127 1.59 10.26 11.94
N GLN A 128 2.55 10.44 12.84
CA GLN A 128 3.49 9.41 13.29
C GLN A 128 2.86 8.34 14.18
N ASP A 129 1.70 8.61 14.78
CA ASP A 129 1.04 7.66 15.70
C ASP A 129 0.25 6.58 14.95
N TYR A 130 -0.02 6.78 13.64
CA TYR A 130 -0.73 5.79 12.86
C TYR A 130 0.20 4.65 12.43
N LYS A 131 0.04 3.49 13.09
CA LYS A 131 0.82 2.26 12.87
C LYS A 131 1.06 1.94 11.39
N TYR A 132 0.04 1.97 10.55
CA TYR A 132 0.15 1.57 9.14
C TYR A 132 0.52 2.71 8.20
N SER A 133 1.46 3.55 8.62
CA SER A 133 2.04 4.65 7.84
C SER A 133 3.55 4.63 7.97
N SER A 134 4.23 5.10 6.94
CA SER A 134 5.66 5.37 7.04
C SER A 134 5.99 6.67 7.78
N ALA A 135 4.99 7.45 8.21
CA ALA A 135 5.18 8.70 8.94
C ALA A 135 6.06 8.49 10.19
N GLY A 136 5.77 7.46 11.00
CA GLY A 136 6.57 7.15 12.19
C GLY A 136 8.08 7.04 11.93
N PHE A 137 8.48 6.45 10.79
CA PHE A 137 9.88 6.36 10.40
C PHE A 137 10.52 7.72 10.08
N TYR A 138 9.77 8.68 9.51
CA TYR A 138 10.26 10.03 9.22
C TYR A 138 10.51 10.85 10.49
N TYR A 139 9.75 10.60 11.55
CA TYR A 139 9.90 11.31 12.84
C TYR A 139 10.92 10.65 13.77
N THR A 140 10.97 9.32 13.79
CA THR A 140 11.76 8.56 14.79
C THR A 140 13.02 7.91 14.23
N GLY A 141 13.11 7.72 12.91
CA GLY A 141 14.16 6.92 12.28
C GLY A 141 14.08 5.42 12.56
N LYS A 142 13.05 4.94 13.27
CA LYS A 142 12.88 3.52 13.62
C LYS A 142 12.15 2.76 12.51
N ASP A 143 12.81 1.75 11.94
CA ASP A 143 12.19 0.86 10.96
C ASP A 143 11.35 -0.22 11.64
N GLU A 144 10.07 0.08 11.86
CA GLU A 144 9.13 -0.88 12.47
C GLU A 144 8.76 -2.05 11.55
N PHE A 145 9.03 -1.95 10.25
CA PHE A 145 8.63 -2.97 9.29
C PHE A 145 9.80 -3.81 8.78
N GLY A 146 11.05 -3.42 9.02
CA GLY A 146 12.25 -4.16 8.62
C GLY A 146 12.51 -4.18 7.12
N PHE A 147 12.08 -3.16 6.37
CA PHE A 147 12.36 -3.07 4.93
C PHE A 147 12.78 -1.68 4.45
N TRP A 148 13.00 -0.72 5.35
CA TRP A 148 13.49 0.59 4.97
C TRP A 148 14.99 0.53 4.69
N LYS A 149 15.36 0.75 3.43
CA LYS A 149 16.79 0.90 3.06
C LYS A 149 17.28 2.33 3.21
N THR A 150 16.41 3.33 3.06
CA THR A 150 16.69 4.76 3.26
C THR A 150 15.38 5.56 3.19
N ILE A 151 15.19 6.62 3.99
CA ILE A 151 14.14 7.62 3.72
C ILE A 151 14.41 8.33 2.39
N TRP A 152 13.44 9.09 1.88
CA TRP A 152 13.75 10.13 0.90
C TRP A 152 14.69 11.13 1.58
N LYS A 153 15.98 11.09 1.22
CA LYS A 153 17.01 12.03 1.63
C LYS A 153 17.53 12.74 0.37
N PHE A 154 17.77 14.04 0.53
CA PHE A 154 18.51 14.89 -0.40
C PHE A 154 19.86 14.27 -0.75
#